data_AF-A0A8B6CDR9-F1
#
_entry.id   AF-A0A8B6CDR9-F1
#
_cell.length_a   1.000
_cell.length_b   1.000
_cell.length_c   1.000
_cell.angle_alpha   90.00
_cell.angle_beta   90.00
_cell.angle_gamma   90.00
#
_symmetry.space_group_name_H-M   'P 1'
#
loop_
_entity.id
_entity.type
_entity.pdbx_description
1 polymer ?
#
loop_
_entity_poly.entity_id
_entity_poly.type
_entity_poly.pdbx_seq_one_letter_code
_entity_poly.pdbx_strand_id
1 'polypeptide(L)'
;LPINFNCSTQIKLKISIPDDYYQWFETLDAEFEDRLGCLIRGPMWSGLPSSDVGDPLKTPAVKSITESNPNGRFWLKLDGTDVKESLQHSVKDIWNGEVDLNDGQLDVLRTEYQSRLAWINSIHSTTEEDLKTCLETGLVNLKLDERFLQDAFKKATNDFRKKMNQKTANSETLKGLNWEVVECNILLQQCLAFMSTFKSDSVSRAAIKSTSQEFQIYLKNLFKKKRTAATHILVIAISDEQRNVKPYALPIQYLPYRSLRDQYVRDITAPIKNALTQAGINVVGLVTDGEFNSLRTQGDTGLLHTWQLVHDSKEVVRKMSKGTLESMLTYAGDDDTCNGIPFAELPNNYIPSHVLVDIVDMLNDGLTFEDSIVYLRGKLVPEGYTPYPFGKDTPESSIDRLRSLVSTYVYRHTVTTLRSEGGDFSQHLYVPEIDKTTCQQYHERVDHNHILKRIATSTRECRYQELDPEAFDKALLDPRAGLSRAALTGQRPQSVEDAEKLLSYHVAASMQRNGFDCEAEYVSTVAAWHEASDGRGMGQLRRCKATYKMLNYIVADLMPWYQENYDLTYIDVNR
;
A
#
# COMPACT_ATOMS: atom_id res chain seq x y z
N LEU A 1 46.04 -24.81 28.78
CA LEU A 1 45.84 -24.87 27.31
C LEU A 1 44.34 -24.79 27.04
N PRO A 2 43.92 -23.94 26.10
CA PRO A 2 42.73 -23.09 26.15
C PRO A 2 41.62 -23.65 25.22
N ILE A 3 40.38 -23.17 25.21
CA ILE A 3 39.94 -21.85 24.74
C ILE A 3 38.68 -21.41 25.50
N ASN A 4 38.80 -20.25 26.14
CA ASN A 4 37.72 -19.36 26.56
C ASN A 4 37.17 -18.65 25.31
N PHE A 5 35.85 -18.63 25.13
CA PHE A 5 35.21 -17.59 24.33
C PHE A 5 34.39 -16.69 25.25
N ASN A 6 34.98 -15.53 25.55
CA ASN A 6 34.28 -14.33 25.98
C ASN A 6 33.87 -13.61 24.68
N CYS A 7 32.60 -13.28 24.48
CA CYS A 7 32.21 -12.02 23.84
C CYS A 7 30.70 -11.77 23.94
N SER A 8 30.43 -10.57 24.44
CA SER A 8 29.20 -9.79 24.48
C SER A 8 28.36 -9.80 23.20
N THR A 9 27.05 -10.07 23.34
CA THR A 9 25.99 -9.42 22.56
C THR A 9 24.75 -9.23 23.43
N GLN A 10 24.82 -8.23 24.32
CA GLN A 10 23.61 -7.47 24.62
C GLN A 10 23.17 -6.82 23.31
N ILE A 11 22.16 -7.39 22.65
CA ILE A 11 21.42 -6.65 21.63
C ILE A 11 20.54 -5.65 22.40
N LYS A 12 21.18 -4.57 22.86
CA LYS A 12 20.48 -3.31 23.09
C LYS A 12 19.99 -2.88 21.71
N LEU A 13 18.70 -2.98 21.44
CA LEU A 13 18.08 -2.23 20.36
C LEU A 13 18.14 -0.74 20.74
N LYS A 14 19.34 -0.15 20.68
CA LYS A 14 19.49 1.27 20.43
C LYS A 14 19.26 1.43 18.93
N ILE A 15 18.01 1.58 18.53
CA ILE A 15 17.77 2.56 17.47
C ILE A 15 18.18 3.85 18.15
N SER A 16 19.33 4.43 17.79
CA SER A 16 19.62 5.78 18.24
C SER A 16 18.58 6.65 17.56
N ILE A 17 17.52 6.96 18.30
CA ILE A 17 16.70 8.14 18.04
C ILE A 17 17.73 9.28 18.03
N PRO A 18 18.04 9.86 16.87
CA PRO A 18 19.15 10.78 16.78
C PRO A 18 18.80 12.02 17.64
N ASP A 19 19.80 12.67 18.25
CA ASP A 19 19.59 13.72 19.27
C ASP A 19 18.74 14.90 18.74
N ASP A 20 18.67 15.05 17.42
CA ASP A 20 17.82 15.96 16.67
C ASP A 20 16.33 15.57 16.66
N TYR A 21 15.98 14.28 16.71
CA TYR A 21 14.59 13.88 16.94
C TYR A 21 14.14 14.33 18.33
N TYR A 22 15.01 14.21 19.35
CA TYR A 22 14.71 14.72 20.69
C TYR A 22 14.53 16.23 20.70
N GLN A 23 15.38 16.98 19.98
CA GLN A 23 15.27 18.44 19.91
C GLN A 23 14.11 18.93 19.01
N TRP A 24 13.83 18.24 17.91
CA TRP A 24 12.65 18.45 17.06
C TRP A 24 11.37 18.22 17.87
N PHE A 25 11.36 17.13 18.62
CA PHE A 25 10.29 16.78 19.54
C PHE A 25 10.11 17.88 20.59
N GLU A 26 11.16 18.31 21.29
CA GLU A 26 11.10 19.40 22.28
C GLU A 26 10.64 20.74 21.67
N THR A 27 11.09 21.06 20.46
CA THR A 27 10.72 22.30 19.76
C THR A 27 9.24 22.32 19.40
N LEU A 28 8.72 21.21 18.89
CA LEU A 28 7.31 21.10 18.59
C LEU A 28 6.46 20.92 19.86
N ASP A 29 6.95 20.23 20.89
CA ASP A 29 6.27 20.12 22.19
C ASP A 29 6.09 21.52 22.82
N ALA A 30 7.12 22.37 22.70
CA ALA A 30 7.08 23.77 23.14
C ALA A 30 6.12 24.64 22.30
N GLU A 31 6.04 24.46 20.99
CA GLU A 31 5.08 25.19 20.14
C GLU A 31 3.63 24.76 20.39
N PHE A 32 3.41 23.49 20.73
CA PHE A 32 2.08 22.92 20.92
C PHE A 32 1.70 22.74 22.40
N GLU A 33 2.36 23.44 23.33
CA GLU A 33 2.08 23.40 24.78
C GLU A 33 1.95 21.97 25.33
N ASP A 34 2.98 21.15 25.15
CA ASP A 34 3.04 19.74 25.55
C ASP A 34 2.10 18.77 24.80
N ARG A 35 1.28 19.27 23.86
CA ARG A 35 0.28 18.45 23.16
C ARG A 35 0.91 17.53 22.12
N LEU A 36 1.97 17.96 21.44
CA LEU A 36 2.60 17.12 20.42
C LEU A 36 3.44 16.02 21.06
N GLY A 37 4.10 16.28 22.17
CA GLY A 37 4.82 15.29 22.92
C GLY A 37 3.88 14.30 23.61
N CYS A 38 2.70 14.71 24.07
CA CYS A 38 1.63 13.77 24.46
C CYS A 38 1.07 12.96 23.27
N LEU A 39 1.06 13.54 22.05
CA LEU A 39 0.61 12.87 20.83
C LEU A 39 1.65 11.83 20.35
N ILE A 40 2.92 12.21 20.22
CA ILE A 40 4.04 11.41 19.68
C ILE A 40 4.56 10.39 20.69
N ARG A 41 4.60 10.71 22.00
CA ARG A 41 4.77 9.68 23.04
C ARG A 41 3.53 8.78 23.15
N GLY A 42 2.43 9.17 22.53
CA GLY A 42 1.12 8.70 22.94
C GLY A 42 0.89 8.89 24.45
N PRO A 43 -0.30 8.55 24.95
CA PRO A 43 -0.53 8.40 26.39
C PRO A 43 0.31 7.27 27.03
N MET A 44 0.98 6.47 26.18
CA MET A 44 1.67 5.23 26.48
C MET A 44 3.12 5.43 26.98
N TRP A 45 3.88 6.36 26.39
CA TRP A 45 5.28 6.60 26.76
C TRP A 45 5.46 7.71 27.81
N SER A 46 4.34 8.27 28.31
CA SER A 46 4.29 9.25 29.39
C SER A 46 4.88 8.68 30.69
N GLY A 47 5.97 9.27 31.18
CA GLY A 47 6.61 8.89 32.45
C GLY A 47 7.71 7.82 32.34
N LEU A 48 8.07 7.40 31.14
CA LEU A 48 9.21 6.50 30.91
C LEU A 48 10.52 7.25 30.64
N PRO A 49 11.68 6.69 31.03
CA PRO A 49 12.98 7.21 30.63
C PRO A 49 13.14 7.22 29.10
N SER A 50 13.89 8.18 28.55
CA SER A 50 14.15 8.28 27.09
C SER A 50 14.76 7.00 26.49
N SER A 51 15.46 6.19 27.28
CA SER A 51 16.00 4.88 26.86
C SER A 51 14.94 3.83 26.55
N ASP A 52 13.73 4.03 27.05
CA ASP A 52 12.64 3.04 27.05
C ASP A 52 11.52 3.45 26.07
N VAL A 53 11.62 4.65 25.47
CA VAL A 53 10.69 5.17 24.46
C VAL A 53 10.88 4.40 23.15
N GLY A 54 9.81 3.79 22.62
CA GLY A 54 9.84 2.99 21.39
C GLY A 54 10.08 1.49 21.59
N ASP A 55 10.29 1.02 22.83
CA ASP A 55 10.28 -0.40 23.19
C ASP A 55 8.89 -0.82 23.70
N PRO A 56 8.02 -1.45 22.87
CA PRO A 56 6.63 -1.75 23.25
C PRO A 56 6.50 -2.61 24.52
N LEU A 57 7.58 -3.24 24.97
CA LEU A 57 7.62 -4.00 26.22
C LEU A 57 7.76 -3.14 27.48
N LYS A 58 8.21 -1.90 27.34
CA LYS A 58 8.45 -0.98 28.46
C LYS A 58 7.24 -0.11 28.78
N THR A 59 6.26 -0.09 27.89
CA THR A 59 5.10 0.79 27.97
C THR A 59 4.13 0.35 29.07
N PRO A 60 3.84 1.21 30.08
CA PRO A 60 2.83 0.93 31.10
C PRO A 60 1.47 0.55 30.52
N ALA A 61 1.14 1.06 29.33
CA ALA A 61 -0.15 0.86 28.72
C ALA A 61 -0.25 -0.40 27.84
N VAL A 62 0.87 -1.00 27.39
CA VAL A 62 0.90 -2.40 26.91
C VAL A 62 0.63 -3.35 28.06
N LYS A 63 1.26 -3.10 29.22
CA LYS A 63 0.98 -3.84 30.46
C LYS A 63 -0.45 -3.64 30.96
N SER A 64 -0.98 -2.42 30.89
CA SER A 64 -2.36 -2.12 31.28
C SER A 64 -3.38 -2.80 30.35
N ILE A 65 -3.10 -2.88 29.04
CA ILE A 65 -3.94 -3.62 28.10
C ILE A 65 -3.95 -5.11 28.40
N THR A 66 -2.79 -5.72 28.68
CA THR A 66 -2.73 -7.15 29.04
C THR A 66 -3.37 -7.44 30.39
N GLU A 67 -3.28 -6.52 31.36
CA GLU A 67 -3.97 -6.65 32.65
C GLU A 67 -5.50 -6.48 32.51
N SER A 68 -5.94 -5.56 31.65
CA SER A 68 -7.37 -5.25 31.45
C SER A 68 -8.10 -6.27 30.58
N ASN A 69 -7.39 -6.87 29.61
CA ASN A 69 -7.92 -7.95 28.77
C ASN A 69 -6.85 -9.06 28.55
N PRO A 70 -6.62 -9.92 29.57
CA PRO A 70 -5.57 -10.95 29.50
C PRO A 70 -5.78 -11.99 28.40
N ASN A 71 -7.03 -12.20 27.98
CA ASN A 71 -7.41 -13.10 26.91
C ASN A 71 -7.77 -12.34 25.61
N GLY A 72 -7.39 -11.07 25.55
CA GLY A 72 -7.67 -10.18 24.43
C GLY A 72 -6.95 -10.62 23.16
N ARG A 73 -7.60 -10.34 22.03
CA ARG A 73 -7.06 -10.51 20.68
C ARG A 73 -6.87 -9.12 20.09
N PHE A 74 -5.71 -8.86 19.49
CA PHE A 74 -5.31 -7.51 19.14
C PHE A 74 -4.85 -7.40 17.69
N TRP A 75 -5.28 -6.33 17.03
CA TRP A 75 -4.83 -5.93 15.70
C TRP A 75 -3.68 -4.94 15.81
N LEU A 76 -2.65 -5.14 14.99
CA LEU A 76 -1.70 -4.08 14.67
C LEU A 76 -2.33 -3.21 13.58
N LYS A 77 -2.40 -1.91 13.82
CA LYS A 77 -2.99 -0.92 12.91
C LYS A 77 -1.94 0.05 12.44
N LEU A 78 -1.94 0.32 11.15
CA LEU A 78 -1.11 1.32 10.51
C LEU A 78 -2.02 2.36 9.88
N ASP A 79 -1.78 3.61 10.24
CA ASP A 79 -2.54 4.77 9.78
C ASP A 79 -1.56 5.88 9.41
N GLY A 80 -1.56 6.34 8.16
CA GLY A 80 -0.68 7.40 7.70
C GLY A 80 -1.39 8.74 7.70
N THR A 81 -0.73 9.77 8.24
CA THR A 81 -1.20 11.15 8.13
C THR A 81 -0.22 11.99 7.32
N ASP A 82 -0.75 12.82 6.42
CA ASP A 82 0.05 13.78 5.66
C ASP A 82 0.82 14.73 6.59
N VAL A 83 2.09 14.96 6.28
CA VAL A 83 2.87 16.05 6.88
C VAL A 83 2.72 17.28 6.02
N LYS A 84 2.08 18.33 6.57
CA LYS A 84 2.05 19.64 5.87
C LYS A 84 3.46 20.14 5.65
N GLU A 85 3.76 20.61 4.44
CA GLU A 85 5.08 21.13 4.07
C GLU A 85 5.56 22.25 5.02
N SER A 86 4.63 23.06 5.55
CA SER A 86 4.92 24.11 6.54
C SER A 86 5.48 23.58 7.88
N LEU A 87 5.21 22.31 8.23
CA LEU A 87 5.77 21.64 9.41
C LEU A 87 7.19 21.11 9.17
N GLN A 88 7.66 21.14 7.92
CA GLN A 88 9.05 20.84 7.56
C GLN A 88 9.96 22.08 7.69
N HIS A 89 9.42 23.20 8.18
CA HIS A 89 10.16 24.43 8.42
C HIS A 89 10.79 24.42 9.81
N SER A 90 12.04 24.87 9.88
CA SER A 90 12.80 25.01 11.10
C SER A 90 12.88 26.45 11.57
N VAL A 91 12.65 26.62 12.87
CA VAL A 91 13.07 27.78 13.63
C VAL A 91 14.42 27.39 14.25
N LYS A 92 15.49 28.11 13.88
CA LYS A 92 16.90 27.95 14.35
C LYS A 92 17.63 26.68 13.86
N ASP A 93 18.31 26.73 12.71
CA ASP A 93 19.38 25.81 12.25
C ASP A 93 19.17 24.28 12.35
N ILE A 94 17.98 23.82 12.74
CA ILE A 94 17.58 22.41 12.84
C ILE A 94 16.96 22.00 11.50
N TRP A 95 17.05 20.73 11.11
CA TRP A 95 16.34 20.23 9.93
C TRP A 95 15.11 19.45 10.40
N ASN A 96 13.91 20.00 10.23
CA ASN A 96 12.66 19.40 10.72
C ASN A 96 12.05 18.41 9.69
N GLY A 97 11.52 17.27 10.17
CA GLY A 97 10.74 16.33 9.34
C GLY A 97 11.57 15.38 8.45
N GLU A 98 12.78 15.05 8.87
CA GLU A 98 13.68 14.17 8.12
C GLU A 98 13.47 12.70 8.49
N VAL A 99 13.67 11.82 7.50
CA VAL A 99 13.69 10.37 7.70
C VAL A 99 15.10 9.93 7.38
N ASP A 100 15.88 9.54 8.39
CA ASP A 100 16.94 8.57 8.11
C ASP A 100 16.22 7.23 7.97
N LEU A 101 16.33 6.60 6.80
CA LEU A 101 15.74 5.28 6.53
C LEU A 101 16.53 4.16 7.22
N ASN A 102 17.33 4.52 8.23
CA ASN A 102 18.34 3.70 8.89
C ASN A 102 19.43 3.25 7.90
N ASP A 103 19.70 4.08 6.89
CA ASP A 103 20.73 3.87 5.86
C ASP A 103 21.94 4.81 6.05
N GLY A 104 21.86 5.73 7.02
CA GLY A 104 22.93 6.66 7.39
C GLY A 104 23.17 7.75 6.36
N GLN A 105 22.38 7.84 5.28
CA GLN A 105 22.57 8.86 4.25
C GLN A 105 22.24 10.25 4.78
N LEU A 106 21.28 10.35 5.70
CA LEU A 106 20.90 11.63 6.29
C LEU A 106 22.03 12.18 7.17
N ASP A 107 22.64 11.32 7.99
CA ASP A 107 23.79 11.70 8.82
C ASP A 107 25.00 12.13 7.98
N VAL A 108 25.24 11.46 6.84
CA VAL A 108 26.29 11.86 5.89
C VAL A 108 25.99 13.26 5.32
N LEU A 109 24.74 13.51 4.87
CA LEU A 109 24.33 14.81 4.34
C LEU A 109 24.42 15.92 5.39
N ARG A 110 24.06 15.62 6.64
CA ARG A 110 24.14 16.57 7.75
C ARG A 110 25.58 16.90 8.11
N THR A 111 26.44 15.88 8.17
CA THR A 111 27.88 16.04 8.40
C THR A 111 28.49 16.91 7.31
N GLU A 112 28.11 16.69 6.05
CA GLU A 112 28.55 17.51 4.93
C GLU A 112 28.06 18.97 5.05
N TYR A 113 26.78 19.18 5.37
CA TYR A 113 26.20 20.51 5.57
C TYR A 113 26.88 21.28 6.70
N GLN A 114 27.02 20.66 7.88
CA GLN A 114 27.69 21.26 9.02
C GLN A 114 29.16 21.57 8.72
N SER A 115 29.85 20.68 8.01
CA SER A 115 31.24 20.91 7.57
C SER A 115 31.33 22.12 6.62
N ARG A 116 30.38 22.28 5.70
CA ARG A 116 30.33 23.41 4.76
C ARG A 116 29.93 24.73 5.45
N LEU A 117 29.06 24.69 6.46
CA LEU A 117 28.74 25.84 7.32
C LEU A 117 29.94 26.26 8.17
N ALA A 118 30.61 25.30 8.81
CA ALA A 118 31.81 25.56 9.57
C ALA A 118 32.91 26.14 8.67
N TRP A 119 33.06 25.61 7.46
CA TRP A 119 33.98 26.15 6.45
C TRP A 119 33.71 27.62 6.14
N ILE A 120 32.50 28.01 5.72
CA ILE A 120 32.20 29.41 5.35
C ILE A 120 32.37 30.37 6.56
N ASN A 121 32.08 29.91 7.76
CA ASN A 121 32.25 30.69 9.00
C ASN A 121 33.73 30.81 9.41
N SER A 122 34.54 29.77 9.15
CA SER A 122 35.96 29.71 9.50
C SER A 122 36.86 30.56 8.60
N ILE A 123 36.41 30.90 7.38
CA ILE A 123 37.15 31.75 6.42
C ILE A 123 37.53 33.11 7.03
N HIS A 124 36.80 33.58 8.03
CA HIS A 124 37.09 34.82 8.74
C HIS A 124 38.38 34.77 9.58
N SER A 125 38.79 33.58 10.03
CA SER A 125 39.95 33.33 10.89
C SER A 125 41.14 32.68 10.17
N THR A 126 40.98 32.34 8.89
CA THR A 126 42.02 31.67 8.08
C THR A 126 43.18 32.62 7.75
N THR A 127 44.40 32.08 7.74
CA THR A 127 45.60 32.80 7.30
C THR A 127 45.52 33.13 5.80
N GLU A 128 46.31 34.09 5.33
CA GLU A 128 46.30 34.48 3.92
C GLU A 128 46.88 33.38 3.01
N GLU A 129 47.78 32.56 3.55
CA GLU A 129 48.41 31.41 2.89
C GLU A 129 47.42 30.24 2.73
N ASP A 130 46.56 29.99 3.73
CA ASP A 130 45.58 28.90 3.72
C ASP A 130 44.28 29.27 2.96
N LEU A 131 44.04 30.55 2.70
CA LEU A 131 42.82 31.04 2.05
C LEU A 131 42.65 30.46 0.63
N LYS A 132 43.74 30.32 -0.11
CA LYS A 132 43.72 29.79 -1.48
C LYS A 132 43.27 28.32 -1.52
N THR A 133 43.84 27.48 -0.67
CA THR A 133 43.46 26.07 -0.53
C THR A 133 42.02 25.92 -0.03
N CYS A 134 41.59 26.80 0.88
CA CYS A 134 40.20 26.84 1.34
C CYS A 134 39.21 27.20 0.21
N LEU A 135 39.56 28.15 -0.66
CA LEU A 135 38.75 28.55 -1.81
C LEU A 135 38.69 27.46 -2.88
N GLU A 136 39.80 26.77 -3.16
CA GLU A 136 39.84 25.62 -4.07
C GLU A 136 38.89 24.50 -3.61
N THR A 137 38.86 24.22 -2.30
CA THR A 137 37.92 23.25 -1.69
C THR A 137 36.46 23.68 -1.88
N GLY A 138 36.15 24.96 -1.64
CA GLY A 138 34.81 25.52 -1.88
C GLY A 138 34.37 25.43 -3.34
N LEU A 139 35.30 25.68 -4.28
CA LEU A 139 35.04 25.56 -5.71
C LEU A 139 34.78 24.12 -6.17
N VAL A 140 35.45 23.13 -5.57
CA VAL A 140 35.15 21.71 -5.82
C VAL A 140 33.73 21.38 -5.36
N ASN A 141 33.35 21.81 -4.16
CA ASN A 141 32.02 21.60 -3.61
C ASN A 141 30.92 22.25 -4.49
N LEU A 142 31.14 23.48 -4.95
CA LEU A 142 30.19 24.16 -5.84
C LEU A 142 30.06 23.48 -7.21
N LYS A 143 31.14 22.89 -7.77
CA LYS A 143 31.05 22.09 -9.00
C LYS A 143 30.21 20.83 -8.82
N LEU A 144 30.26 20.21 -7.64
CA LEU A 144 29.40 19.07 -7.31
C LEU A 144 27.93 19.53 -7.21
N ASP A 145 27.70 20.68 -6.58
CA ASP A 145 26.36 21.25 -6.45
C ASP A 145 25.78 21.64 -7.82
N GLU A 146 26.58 22.23 -8.71
CA GLU A 146 26.19 22.56 -10.09
C GLU A 146 25.65 21.34 -10.83
N ARG A 147 26.40 20.22 -10.81
CA ARG A 147 25.98 18.97 -11.45
C ARG A 147 24.66 18.46 -10.89
N PHE A 148 24.56 18.40 -9.55
CA PHE A 148 23.34 17.98 -8.88
C PHE A 148 22.14 18.84 -9.27
N LEU A 149 22.30 20.18 -9.27
CA LEU A 149 21.23 21.12 -9.58
C LEU A 149 20.80 21.07 -11.06
N GLN A 150 21.74 20.83 -11.99
CA GLN A 150 21.41 20.61 -13.40
C GLN A 150 20.56 19.35 -13.60
N ASP A 151 20.93 18.25 -12.96
CA ASP A 151 20.16 16.99 -13.01
C ASP A 151 18.77 17.16 -12.37
N ALA A 152 18.71 17.81 -11.20
CA ALA A 152 17.46 18.11 -10.51
C ALA A 152 16.53 19.00 -11.35
N PHE A 153 17.06 20.06 -11.96
CA PHE A 153 16.30 20.95 -12.84
C PHE A 153 15.74 20.22 -14.07
N LYS A 154 16.56 19.37 -14.70
CA LYS A 154 16.13 18.54 -15.83
C LYS A 154 15.01 17.59 -15.44
N LYS A 155 15.14 16.93 -14.28
CA LYS A 155 14.10 16.05 -13.74
C LYS A 155 12.80 16.81 -13.46
N ALA A 156 12.86 17.93 -12.73
CA ALA A 156 11.70 18.75 -12.41
C ALA A 156 10.97 19.24 -13.67
N THR A 157 11.72 19.67 -14.68
CA THR A 157 11.16 20.11 -15.98
C THR A 157 10.43 18.98 -16.69
N ASN A 158 11.01 17.77 -16.69
CA ASN A 158 10.38 16.60 -17.30
C ASN A 158 9.11 16.18 -16.56
N ASP A 159 9.13 16.16 -15.23
CA ASP A 159 7.98 15.83 -14.39
C ASP A 159 6.82 16.83 -14.62
N PHE A 160 7.13 18.13 -14.65
CA PHE A 160 6.15 19.18 -14.96
C PHE A 160 5.55 19.01 -16.36
N ARG A 161 6.37 18.87 -17.41
CA ARG A 161 5.89 18.71 -18.80
C ARG A 161 5.05 17.44 -18.96
N LYS A 162 5.50 16.33 -18.38
CA LYS A 162 4.77 15.06 -18.40
C LYS A 162 3.37 15.22 -17.80
N LYS A 163 3.25 15.93 -16.67
CA LYS A 163 1.96 16.18 -16.03
C LYS A 163 1.12 17.17 -16.82
N MET A 164 1.70 18.25 -17.34
CA MET A 164 1.01 19.27 -18.14
C MET A 164 0.37 18.68 -19.41
N ASN A 165 0.98 17.66 -20.00
CA ASN A 165 0.45 16.97 -21.19
C ASN A 165 -0.68 15.97 -20.87
N GLN A 166 -1.02 15.74 -19.59
CA GLN A 166 -2.13 14.87 -19.20
C GLN A 166 -3.45 15.66 -19.20
N LYS A 167 -4.49 15.12 -19.84
CA LYS A 167 -5.84 15.72 -19.89
C LYS A 167 -6.49 15.91 -18.51
N THR A 168 -6.01 15.21 -17.48
CA THR A 168 -6.57 15.18 -16.12
C THR A 168 -5.70 15.92 -15.08
N ALA A 169 -4.75 16.75 -15.53
CA ALA A 169 -3.86 17.45 -14.61
C ALA A 169 -4.62 18.48 -13.77
N ASN A 170 -4.60 18.31 -12.44
CA ASN A 170 -5.17 19.29 -11.52
C ASN A 170 -4.23 20.52 -11.40
N SER A 171 -4.81 21.70 -11.16
CA SER A 171 -4.07 22.97 -11.11
C SER A 171 -3.05 23.03 -9.97
N GLU A 172 -3.35 22.41 -8.83
CA GLU A 172 -2.51 22.46 -7.62
C GLU A 172 -1.23 21.66 -7.78
N THR A 173 -1.32 20.44 -8.33
CA THR A 173 -0.17 19.61 -8.70
C THR A 173 0.70 20.31 -9.75
N LEU A 174 0.09 20.97 -10.74
CA LEU A 174 0.85 21.73 -11.74
C LEU A 174 1.60 22.91 -11.10
N LYS A 175 0.99 23.62 -10.15
CA LYS A 175 1.66 24.70 -9.40
C LYS A 175 2.83 24.16 -8.58
N GLY A 176 2.64 23.05 -7.87
CA GLY A 176 3.72 22.40 -7.11
C GLY A 176 4.89 21.97 -7.99
N LEU A 177 4.62 21.30 -9.11
CA LEU A 177 5.65 20.90 -10.07
C LEU A 177 6.36 22.09 -10.72
N ASN A 178 5.65 23.18 -11.01
CA ASN A 178 6.28 24.39 -11.54
C ASN A 178 7.16 25.08 -10.48
N TRP A 179 6.74 25.06 -9.21
CA TRP A 179 7.52 25.58 -8.11
C TRP A 179 8.87 24.86 -7.98
N GLU A 180 8.87 23.53 -8.12
CA GLU A 180 10.11 22.73 -8.16
C GLU A 180 11.07 23.17 -9.28
N VAL A 181 10.56 23.43 -10.48
CA VAL A 181 11.36 23.95 -11.61
C VAL A 181 11.99 25.29 -11.27
N VAL A 182 11.20 26.21 -10.70
CA VAL A 182 11.65 27.55 -10.33
C VAL A 182 12.72 27.48 -9.23
N GLU A 183 12.51 26.69 -8.18
CA GLU A 183 13.43 26.56 -7.05
C GLU A 183 14.77 25.96 -7.47
N CYS A 184 14.77 24.89 -8.29
CA CYS A 184 16.00 24.32 -8.85
C CYS A 184 16.77 25.33 -9.72
N ASN A 185 16.07 26.11 -10.54
CA ASN A 185 16.71 27.13 -11.37
C ASN A 185 17.34 28.25 -10.51
N ILE A 186 16.62 28.76 -9.51
CA ILE A 186 17.13 29.80 -8.59
C ILE A 186 18.41 29.31 -7.90
N LEU A 187 18.41 28.08 -7.38
CA LEU A 187 19.59 27.50 -6.73
C LEU A 187 20.76 27.33 -7.69
N LEU A 188 20.50 26.93 -8.93
CA LEU A 188 21.54 26.81 -9.96
C LEU A 188 22.17 28.17 -10.27
N GLN A 189 21.36 29.22 -10.41
CA GLN A 189 21.88 30.58 -10.62
C GLN A 189 22.71 31.07 -9.43
N GLN A 190 22.26 30.81 -8.20
CA GLN A 190 23.03 31.12 -6.99
C GLN A 190 24.38 30.39 -6.97
N CYS A 191 24.39 29.08 -7.29
CA CYS A 191 25.62 28.29 -7.38
C CYS A 191 26.61 28.88 -8.38
N LEU A 192 26.16 29.22 -9.59
CA LEU A 192 26.99 29.82 -10.64
C LEU A 192 27.52 31.20 -10.22
N ALA A 193 26.71 32.01 -9.54
CA ALA A 193 27.14 33.29 -8.99
C ALA A 193 28.27 33.12 -7.97
N PHE A 194 28.13 32.21 -7.00
CA PHE A 194 29.20 31.93 -6.02
C PHE A 194 30.46 31.38 -6.68
N MET A 195 30.34 30.52 -7.69
CA MET A 195 31.49 30.03 -8.44
C MET A 195 32.23 31.16 -9.17
N SER A 196 31.49 32.11 -9.74
CA SER A 196 32.07 33.30 -10.38
C SER A 196 32.80 34.17 -9.35
N THR A 197 32.20 34.37 -8.17
CA THR A 197 32.82 35.13 -7.08
C THR A 197 34.11 34.46 -6.63
N PHE A 198 34.10 33.16 -6.32
CA PHE A 198 35.27 32.46 -5.76
C PHE A 198 36.39 32.18 -6.78
N LYS A 199 36.13 32.27 -8.08
CA LYS A 199 37.15 32.17 -9.14
C LYS A 199 37.89 33.49 -9.41
N SER A 200 37.42 34.63 -8.91
CA SER A 200 38.03 35.91 -9.24
C SER A 200 39.40 36.07 -8.57
N ASP A 201 40.42 36.48 -9.32
CA ASP A 201 41.77 36.76 -8.80
C ASP A 201 41.81 37.95 -7.81
N SER A 202 40.70 38.71 -7.72
CA SER A 202 40.53 39.86 -6.83
C SER A 202 39.71 39.57 -5.57
N VAL A 203 39.44 38.29 -5.26
CA VAL A 203 38.65 37.90 -4.09
C VAL A 203 39.33 38.34 -2.80
N SER A 204 38.74 39.35 -2.16
CA SER A 204 39.13 39.78 -0.82
C SER A 204 38.32 39.05 0.24
N ARG A 205 38.88 38.89 1.45
CA ARG A 205 38.14 38.43 2.63
C ARG A 205 36.86 39.22 2.88
N ALA A 206 36.84 40.51 2.51
CA ALA A 206 35.66 41.37 2.62
C ALA A 206 34.53 40.96 1.66
N ALA A 207 34.85 40.55 0.42
CA ALA A 207 33.86 40.09 -0.56
C ALA A 207 33.22 38.75 -0.17
N ILE A 208 34.01 37.85 0.43
CA ILE A 208 33.48 36.59 0.99
C ILE A 208 32.61 36.87 2.21
N LYS A 209 33.02 37.83 3.06
CA LYS A 209 32.25 38.26 4.23
C LYS A 209 30.87 38.82 3.85
N SER A 210 30.79 39.61 2.78
CA SER A 210 29.50 40.14 2.33
C SER A 210 28.55 39.07 1.78
N THR A 211 29.06 37.91 1.38
CA THR A 211 28.28 36.83 0.75
C THR A 211 28.03 35.63 1.68
N SER A 212 28.61 35.61 2.89
CA SER A 212 28.52 34.46 3.80
C SER A 212 27.07 34.15 4.23
N GLN A 213 26.28 35.18 4.54
CA GLN A 213 24.88 35.01 4.93
C GLN A 213 24.03 34.45 3.77
N GLU A 214 24.26 34.94 2.55
CA GLU A 214 23.60 34.42 1.35
C GLU A 214 24.03 32.98 1.05
N PHE A 215 25.30 32.65 1.28
CA PHE A 215 25.83 31.29 1.11
C PHE A 215 25.22 30.32 2.12
N GLN A 216 25.03 30.73 3.38
CA GLN A 216 24.33 29.93 4.38
C GLN A 216 22.88 29.64 3.98
N ILE A 217 22.16 30.65 3.46
CA ILE A 217 20.80 30.49 2.93
C ILE A 217 20.80 29.53 1.72
N TYR A 218 21.75 29.70 0.81
CA TYR A 218 21.94 28.81 -0.34
C TYR A 218 22.18 27.37 0.11
N LEU A 219 23.11 27.12 1.05
CA LEU A 219 23.37 25.78 1.58
C LEU A 219 22.11 25.18 2.20
N LYS A 220 21.36 25.95 2.99
CA LYS A 220 20.11 25.49 3.60
C LYS A 220 19.13 25.01 2.52
N ASN A 221 18.94 25.79 1.45
CA ASN A 221 18.01 25.45 0.38
C ASN A 221 18.53 24.33 -0.54
N LEU A 222 19.84 24.27 -0.79
CA LEU A 222 20.49 23.19 -1.55
C LEU A 222 20.29 21.84 -0.84
N PHE A 223 20.60 21.78 0.45
CA PHE A 223 20.48 20.54 1.21
C PHE A 223 19.00 20.17 1.45
N LYS A 224 18.08 21.15 1.49
CA LYS A 224 16.63 20.90 1.38
C LYS A 224 16.27 20.14 0.08
N LYS A 225 16.98 20.38 -1.03
CA LYS A 225 16.77 19.65 -2.30
C LYS A 225 17.52 18.33 -2.38
N LYS A 226 18.70 18.21 -1.77
CA LYS A 226 19.45 16.94 -1.72
C LYS A 226 18.78 15.89 -0.83
N ARG A 227 18.06 16.32 0.21
CA ARG A 227 17.45 15.42 1.18
C ARG A 227 16.16 14.75 0.69
N THR A 228 15.79 13.70 1.41
CA THR A 228 14.51 12.99 1.29
C THR A 228 13.65 13.33 2.51
N ALA A 229 12.67 14.22 2.34
CA ALA A 229 11.73 14.57 3.40
C ALA A 229 10.61 13.53 3.55
N ALA A 230 10.13 13.32 4.78
CA ALA A 230 8.87 12.60 5.00
C ALA A 230 7.72 13.34 4.33
N THR A 231 6.87 12.59 3.64
CA THR A 231 5.58 13.11 3.17
C THR A 231 4.46 12.83 4.16
N HIS A 232 4.64 11.83 5.03
CA HIS A 232 3.63 11.37 5.97
C HIS A 232 4.28 10.93 7.29
N ILE A 233 3.47 10.86 8.34
CA ILE A 233 3.79 10.16 9.59
C ILE A 233 2.89 8.93 9.65
N LEU A 234 3.51 7.75 9.73
CA LEU A 234 2.82 6.50 9.98
C LEU A 234 2.64 6.32 11.48
N VAL A 235 1.39 6.15 11.90
CA VAL A 235 1.00 5.78 13.25
C VAL A 235 0.81 4.27 13.29
N ILE A 236 1.63 3.60 14.08
CA ILE A 236 1.43 2.20 14.44
C ILE A 236 0.68 2.17 15.76
N ALA A 237 -0.44 1.46 15.81
CA ALA A 237 -1.29 1.34 16.98
C ALA A 237 -1.69 -0.12 17.23
N ILE A 238 -2.04 -0.44 18.48
CA ILE A 238 -2.65 -1.72 18.84
C ILE A 238 -4.13 -1.48 19.13
N SER A 239 -5.00 -2.31 18.57
CA SER A 239 -6.45 -2.21 18.74
C SER A 239 -7.02 -3.54 19.19
N ASP A 240 -7.78 -3.54 20.28
CA ASP A 240 -8.56 -4.70 20.71
C ASP A 240 -9.55 -5.10 19.60
N GLU A 241 -9.63 -6.39 19.26
CA GLU A 241 -10.51 -6.92 18.21
C GLU A 241 -11.99 -6.61 18.45
N GLN A 242 -12.43 -6.57 19.71
CA GLN A 242 -13.82 -6.34 20.07
C GLN A 242 -14.16 -4.85 20.14
N ARG A 243 -13.18 -3.96 20.37
CA ARG A 243 -13.36 -2.49 20.45
C ARG A 243 -14.50 -2.05 21.38
N ASN A 244 -14.70 -2.76 22.49
CA ASN A 244 -15.84 -2.53 23.38
C ASN A 244 -15.66 -1.33 24.32
N VAL A 245 -14.43 -0.82 24.49
CA VAL A 245 -14.09 0.29 25.41
C VAL A 245 -13.07 1.23 24.75
N LYS A 246 -13.19 2.54 24.99
CA LYS A 246 -12.23 3.55 24.51
C LYS A 246 -10.98 3.60 25.41
N PRO A 247 -9.78 3.91 24.88
CA PRO A 247 -9.49 4.16 23.46
C PRO A 247 -9.49 2.86 22.63
N TYR A 248 -10.13 2.88 21.46
CA TYR A 248 -10.30 1.69 20.62
C TYR A 248 -9.02 1.21 19.93
N ALA A 249 -8.07 2.12 19.77
CA ALA A 249 -6.73 1.87 19.28
C ALA A 249 -5.77 2.74 20.09
N LEU A 250 -4.62 2.17 20.40
CA LEU A 250 -3.61 2.76 21.23
C LEU A 250 -2.33 2.94 20.41
N PRO A 251 -1.95 4.17 20.06
CA PRO A 251 -0.70 4.43 19.35
C PRO A 251 0.49 3.90 20.14
N ILE A 252 1.34 3.13 19.49
CA ILE A 252 2.56 2.54 20.06
C ILE A 252 3.81 3.14 19.42
N GLN A 253 3.75 3.55 18.16
CA GLN A 253 4.92 4.09 17.46
C GLN A 253 4.50 5.07 16.37
N TYR A 254 5.32 6.08 16.14
CA TYR A 254 5.19 7.01 15.03
C TYR A 254 6.46 6.95 14.19
N LEU A 255 6.30 6.85 12.87
CA LEU A 255 7.40 6.73 11.93
C LEU A 255 7.23 7.76 10.80
N PRO A 256 8.12 8.75 10.68
CA PRO A 256 8.11 9.60 9.50
C PRO A 256 8.54 8.76 8.29
N TYR A 257 7.85 8.88 7.17
CA TYR A 257 8.18 8.08 5.97
C TYR A 257 7.92 8.83 4.66
N ARG A 258 8.52 8.32 3.58
CA ARG A 258 8.32 8.77 2.21
C ARG A 258 8.01 7.58 1.32
N SER A 259 6.75 7.45 0.89
CA SER A 259 6.23 6.33 0.09
C SER A 259 6.27 4.98 0.82
N LEU A 260 5.11 4.46 1.23
CA LEU A 260 5.02 3.10 1.78
C LEU A 260 5.08 2.08 0.64
N ARG A 261 5.96 1.08 0.79
CA ARG A 261 5.91 -0.17 0.02
C ARG A 261 5.51 -1.28 0.98
N ASP A 262 4.84 -2.30 0.47
CA ASP A 262 4.42 -3.47 1.27
C ASP A 262 5.58 -4.10 2.06
N GLN A 263 6.74 -4.25 1.43
CA GLN A 263 7.92 -4.81 2.10
C GLN A 263 8.36 -3.95 3.30
N TYR A 264 8.36 -2.63 3.15
CA TYR A 264 8.75 -1.73 4.24
C TYR A 264 7.78 -1.82 5.42
N VAL A 265 6.47 -1.94 5.15
CA VAL A 265 5.46 -2.18 6.19
C VAL A 265 5.75 -3.47 6.96
N ARG A 266 6.14 -4.54 6.27
CA ARG A 266 6.48 -5.81 6.93
C ARG A 266 7.75 -5.69 7.76
N ASP A 267 8.78 -5.05 7.22
CA ASP A 267 10.06 -4.89 7.90
C ASP A 267 9.93 -4.11 9.21
N ILE A 268 9.08 -3.06 9.25
CA ILE A 268 8.84 -2.28 10.47
C ILE A 268 7.88 -2.97 11.45
N THR A 269 6.93 -3.77 10.96
CA THR A 269 5.91 -4.39 11.82
C THR A 269 6.32 -5.75 12.40
N ALA A 270 7.16 -6.52 11.71
CA ALA A 270 7.59 -7.84 12.18
C ALA A 270 8.31 -7.81 13.55
N PRO A 271 9.27 -6.89 13.81
CA PRO A 271 9.89 -6.76 15.12
C PRO A 271 8.89 -6.39 16.23
N ILE A 272 7.94 -5.51 15.91
CA ILE A 272 6.90 -5.06 16.85
C ILE A 272 5.99 -6.23 17.22
N LYS A 273 5.50 -6.96 16.22
CA LYS A 273 4.69 -8.18 16.42
C LYS A 273 5.42 -9.18 17.31
N ASN A 274 6.71 -9.44 17.05
CA ASN A 274 7.50 -10.37 17.86
C ASN A 274 7.61 -9.89 19.31
N ALA A 275 7.86 -8.60 19.54
CA ALA A 275 7.91 -8.03 20.88
C ALA A 275 6.56 -8.16 21.60
N LEU A 276 5.46 -7.82 20.94
CA LEU A 276 4.12 -7.95 21.53
C LEU A 276 3.77 -9.41 21.88
N THR A 277 4.09 -10.35 21.00
CA THR A 277 3.91 -11.78 21.25
C THR A 277 4.71 -12.25 22.46
N GLN A 278 5.97 -11.80 22.60
CA GLN A 278 6.79 -12.08 23.79
C GLN A 278 6.22 -11.45 25.07
N ALA A 279 5.47 -10.36 24.95
CA ALA A 279 4.76 -9.71 26.05
C ALA A 279 3.47 -10.45 26.47
N GLY A 280 3.10 -11.55 25.79
CA GLY A 280 1.84 -12.25 25.99
C GLY A 280 0.64 -11.61 25.29
N ILE A 281 0.86 -10.64 24.39
CA ILE A 281 -0.22 -10.08 23.56
C ILE A 281 -0.47 -10.99 22.37
N ASN A 282 -1.72 -11.44 22.22
CA ASN A 282 -2.14 -12.17 21.03
C ASN A 282 -2.40 -11.21 19.86
N VAL A 283 -1.40 -11.03 18.98
CA VAL A 283 -1.53 -10.23 17.76
C VAL A 283 -2.13 -11.10 16.65
N VAL A 284 -3.37 -10.81 16.28
CA VAL A 284 -4.14 -11.62 15.31
C VAL A 284 -3.92 -11.22 13.86
N GLY A 285 -3.32 -10.05 13.62
CA GLY A 285 -3.17 -9.55 12.26
C GLY A 285 -2.82 -8.08 12.16
N LEU A 286 -2.68 -7.65 10.91
CA LEU A 286 -2.37 -6.28 10.50
C LEU A 286 -3.57 -5.66 9.79
N VAL A 287 -3.83 -4.38 10.08
CA VAL A 287 -4.78 -3.54 9.37
C VAL A 287 -4.04 -2.31 8.86
N THR A 288 -4.10 -2.06 7.56
CA THR A 288 -3.60 -0.81 6.97
C THR A 288 -4.74 0.04 6.48
N ASP A 289 -4.59 1.35 6.61
CA ASP A 289 -5.35 2.29 5.80
C ASP A 289 -5.11 2.05 4.30
N GLY A 290 -6.19 2.06 3.53
CA GLY A 290 -6.17 1.70 2.12
C GLY A 290 -5.51 2.75 1.23
N GLU A 291 -4.94 3.83 1.78
CA GLU A 291 -4.19 4.82 1.00
C GLU A 291 -2.82 4.28 0.58
N PHE A 292 -2.26 3.35 1.35
CA PHE A 292 -0.89 2.91 1.16
C PHE A 292 -0.75 1.52 0.55
N ASN A 293 -1.84 0.75 0.48
CA ASN A 293 -1.84 -0.60 -0.10
C ASN A 293 -2.97 -0.85 -1.11
N SER A 294 -2.63 -1.56 -2.19
CA SER A 294 -3.60 -2.29 -3.01
C SER A 294 -4.32 -3.35 -2.18
N LEU A 295 -5.38 -3.97 -2.73
CA LEU A 295 -6.03 -5.12 -2.08
C LEU A 295 -4.93 -6.09 -1.59
N ARG A 296 -4.88 -6.40 -0.28
CA ARG A 296 -3.88 -7.32 0.26
C ARG A 296 -4.19 -8.73 -0.20
N THR A 297 -3.64 -9.08 -1.34
CA THR A 297 -3.82 -10.36 -2.03
C THR A 297 -2.75 -11.40 -1.68
N GLN A 298 -1.63 -10.94 -1.11
CA GLN A 298 -0.49 -11.74 -0.69
C GLN A 298 -0.11 -11.44 0.76
N GLY A 299 0.20 -12.49 1.51
CA GLY A 299 0.72 -12.47 2.88
C GLY A 299 2.24 -12.51 2.88
N ASP A 300 2.85 -12.77 4.03
CA ASP A 300 4.30 -12.81 4.23
C ASP A 300 4.99 -13.88 3.38
N THR A 301 4.29 -15.00 3.16
CA THR A 301 4.83 -16.23 2.58
C THR A 301 3.95 -16.85 1.50
N GLY A 302 2.68 -16.47 1.40
CA GLY A 302 1.72 -17.12 0.53
C GLY A 302 0.59 -16.23 0.04
N LEU A 303 -0.25 -16.82 -0.80
CA LEU A 303 -1.43 -16.19 -1.37
C LEU A 303 -2.52 -16.13 -0.30
N LEU A 304 -3.23 -15.00 -0.22
CA LEU A 304 -4.29 -14.80 0.77
C LEU A 304 -5.69 -14.85 0.17
N HIS A 305 -5.83 -14.52 -1.13
CA HIS A 305 -7.12 -14.25 -1.73
C HIS A 305 -7.26 -14.89 -3.11
N THR A 306 -8.43 -15.46 -3.40
CA THR A 306 -8.76 -16.12 -4.68
C THR A 306 -8.53 -15.20 -5.88
N TRP A 307 -8.80 -13.90 -5.73
CA TRP A 307 -8.52 -12.88 -6.76
C TRP A 307 -7.06 -12.89 -7.25
N GLN A 308 -6.09 -13.13 -6.35
CA GLN A 308 -4.69 -13.24 -6.75
C GLN A 308 -4.45 -14.50 -7.57
N LEU A 309 -5.07 -15.61 -7.19
CA LEU A 309 -4.99 -16.87 -7.92
C LEU A 309 -5.52 -16.72 -9.33
N VAL A 310 -6.67 -16.03 -9.48
CA VAL A 310 -7.24 -15.70 -10.79
C VAL A 310 -6.27 -14.87 -11.61
N HIS A 311 -5.73 -13.79 -11.04
CA HIS A 311 -4.78 -12.92 -11.72
C HIS A 311 -3.51 -13.67 -12.15
N ASP A 312 -2.89 -14.42 -11.25
CA ASP A 312 -1.65 -15.16 -11.50
C ASP A 312 -1.86 -16.24 -12.56
N SER A 313 -3.01 -16.91 -12.53
CA SER A 313 -3.38 -17.91 -13.54
C SER A 313 -3.52 -17.31 -14.94
N LYS A 314 -4.08 -16.09 -15.05
CA LYS A 314 -4.13 -15.36 -16.32
C LYS A 314 -2.76 -14.87 -16.77
N GLU A 315 -1.92 -14.40 -15.85
CA GLU A 315 -0.56 -13.92 -16.17
C GLU A 315 0.35 -15.05 -16.69
N VAL A 316 0.22 -16.27 -16.17
CA VAL A 316 0.94 -17.46 -16.67
C VAL A 316 0.75 -17.62 -18.18
N VAL A 317 -0.50 -17.52 -18.66
CA VAL A 317 -0.83 -17.76 -20.07
C VAL A 317 -0.73 -16.51 -20.94
N ARG A 318 -0.70 -15.31 -20.35
CA ARG A 318 -0.79 -14.03 -21.06
C ARG A 318 0.32 -13.84 -22.09
N LYS A 319 1.53 -14.27 -21.77
CA LYS A 319 2.73 -14.14 -22.62
C LYS A 319 2.99 -15.37 -23.51
N MET A 320 2.22 -16.44 -23.35
CA MET A 320 2.35 -17.63 -24.18
C MET A 320 1.85 -17.37 -25.60
N SER A 321 2.54 -17.96 -26.58
CA SER A 321 2.14 -17.90 -27.99
C SER A 321 0.98 -18.85 -28.26
N LYS A 322 0.25 -18.64 -29.36
CA LYS A 322 -0.82 -19.54 -29.79
C LYS A 322 -0.31 -20.99 -29.92
N GLY A 323 0.80 -21.20 -30.63
CA GLY A 323 1.37 -22.54 -30.83
C GLY A 323 1.83 -23.20 -29.51
N THR A 324 2.32 -22.42 -28.55
CA THR A 324 2.66 -22.95 -27.21
C THR A 324 1.42 -23.49 -26.51
N LEU A 325 0.32 -22.72 -26.52
CA LEU A 325 -0.93 -23.13 -25.88
C LEU A 325 -1.57 -24.32 -26.59
N GLU A 326 -1.48 -24.38 -27.92
CA GLU A 326 -1.93 -25.53 -28.71
C GLU A 326 -1.15 -26.79 -28.34
N SER A 327 0.19 -26.74 -28.32
CA SER A 327 1.00 -27.91 -27.94
C SER A 327 0.77 -28.38 -26.49
N MET A 328 0.28 -27.52 -25.58
CA MET A 328 -0.14 -27.95 -24.23
C MET A 328 -1.44 -28.77 -24.22
N LEU A 329 -2.21 -28.72 -25.32
CA LEU A 329 -3.53 -29.33 -25.49
C LEU A 329 -3.56 -30.37 -26.63
N THR A 330 -2.51 -30.46 -27.43
CA THR A 330 -2.35 -31.48 -28.48
C THR A 330 -1.81 -32.77 -27.88
N TYR A 331 -2.55 -33.86 -28.03
CA TYR A 331 -2.14 -35.20 -27.63
C TYR A 331 -0.88 -35.67 -28.40
N ALA A 332 0.12 -36.18 -27.68
CA ALA A 332 1.37 -36.68 -28.26
C ALA A 332 1.58 -38.19 -28.10
N GLY A 333 0.93 -38.81 -27.12
CA GLY A 333 1.02 -40.25 -26.87
C GLY A 333 0.59 -40.63 -25.45
N ASP A 334 0.73 -41.91 -25.17
CA ASP A 334 0.51 -42.48 -23.84
C ASP A 334 1.87 -42.77 -23.19
N ASP A 335 2.00 -42.48 -21.89
CA ASP A 335 3.21 -42.83 -21.15
C ASP A 335 3.16 -44.32 -20.77
N ASP A 336 3.94 -45.13 -21.51
CA ASP A 336 4.14 -46.56 -21.29
C ASP A 336 4.61 -46.89 -19.85
N THR A 337 5.21 -45.93 -19.14
CA THR A 337 5.70 -46.10 -17.76
C THR A 337 4.70 -45.69 -16.69
N CYS A 338 3.65 -44.94 -17.05
CA CYS A 338 2.62 -44.44 -16.13
C CYS A 338 1.23 -44.98 -16.49
N ASN A 339 1.08 -46.30 -16.66
CA ASN A 339 -0.20 -46.97 -16.94
C ASN A 339 -0.97 -46.42 -18.16
N GLY A 340 -0.26 -45.88 -19.16
CA GLY A 340 -0.89 -45.33 -20.37
C GLY A 340 -1.61 -44.00 -20.13
N ILE A 341 -1.12 -43.16 -19.22
CA ILE A 341 -1.65 -41.80 -19.03
C ILE A 341 -1.32 -40.94 -20.26
N PRO A 342 -2.32 -40.32 -20.91
CA PRO A 342 -2.12 -39.40 -22.03
C PRO A 342 -1.27 -38.20 -21.65
N PHE A 343 -0.33 -37.83 -22.52
CA PHE A 343 0.47 -36.60 -22.42
C PHE A 343 0.39 -35.72 -23.67
N ALA A 344 0.58 -34.42 -23.48
CA ALA A 344 0.55 -33.43 -24.55
C ALA A 344 1.92 -33.25 -25.23
N GLU A 345 1.97 -32.69 -26.43
CA GLU A 345 3.22 -32.34 -27.13
C GLU A 345 4.15 -31.48 -26.28
N LEU A 346 3.57 -30.57 -25.49
CA LEU A 346 4.24 -29.84 -24.42
C LEU A 346 3.63 -30.25 -23.07
N PRO A 347 4.20 -31.28 -22.40
CA PRO A 347 3.71 -31.75 -21.12
C PRO A 347 3.70 -30.66 -20.06
N ASN A 348 2.64 -30.62 -19.27
CA ASN A 348 2.48 -29.70 -18.16
C ASN A 348 1.59 -30.33 -17.08
N ASN A 349 1.70 -29.83 -15.85
CA ASN A 349 0.96 -30.40 -14.71
C ASN A 349 -0.44 -29.79 -14.54
N TYR A 350 -0.78 -28.77 -15.33
CA TYR A 350 -2.02 -28.01 -15.18
C TYR A 350 -3.20 -28.69 -15.87
N ILE A 351 -2.96 -29.20 -17.09
CA ILE A 351 -3.99 -29.82 -17.93
C ILE A 351 -4.18 -31.29 -17.51
N PRO A 352 -5.38 -31.66 -17.01
CA PRO A 352 -5.68 -33.05 -16.71
C PRO A 352 -5.73 -33.92 -17.98
N SER A 353 -5.29 -35.17 -17.89
CA SER A 353 -5.23 -36.07 -19.05
C SER A 353 -6.58 -36.32 -19.73
N HIS A 354 -7.70 -36.27 -18.98
CA HIS A 354 -9.04 -36.42 -19.57
C HIS A 354 -9.35 -35.32 -20.59
N VAL A 355 -8.77 -34.12 -20.44
CA VAL A 355 -8.97 -33.02 -21.39
C VAL A 355 -8.35 -33.36 -22.74
N LEU A 356 -7.17 -34.01 -22.74
CA LEU A 356 -6.50 -34.44 -23.97
C LEU A 356 -7.31 -35.54 -24.67
N VAL A 357 -7.86 -36.48 -23.90
CA VAL A 357 -8.75 -37.54 -24.42
C VAL A 357 -10.00 -36.93 -25.05
N ASP A 358 -10.68 -36.01 -24.35
CA ASP A 358 -11.86 -35.33 -24.88
C ASP A 358 -11.57 -34.61 -26.20
N ILE A 359 -10.39 -33.96 -26.33
CA ILE A 359 -9.96 -33.33 -27.59
C ILE A 359 -9.82 -34.37 -28.70
N VAL A 360 -9.12 -35.49 -28.44
CA VAL A 360 -8.91 -36.56 -29.42
C VAL A 360 -10.25 -37.17 -29.87
N ASP A 361 -11.15 -37.45 -28.94
CA ASP A 361 -12.46 -38.02 -29.24
C ASP A 361 -13.28 -37.09 -30.14
N MET A 362 -13.31 -35.79 -29.82
CA MET A 362 -13.99 -34.79 -30.66
C MET A 362 -13.37 -34.67 -32.07
N LEU A 363 -12.05 -34.76 -32.18
CA LEU A 363 -11.36 -34.77 -33.49
C LEU A 363 -11.73 -36.02 -34.31
N ASN A 364 -11.84 -37.19 -33.65
CA ASN A 364 -12.27 -38.43 -34.29
C ASN A 364 -13.74 -38.38 -34.75
N ASP A 365 -14.58 -37.64 -34.01
CA ASP A 365 -15.97 -37.34 -34.37
C ASP A 365 -16.09 -36.29 -35.49
N GLY A 366 -14.97 -35.76 -35.98
CA GLY A 366 -14.91 -34.84 -37.12
C GLY A 366 -15.02 -33.36 -36.77
N LEU A 367 -14.95 -32.99 -35.48
CA LEU A 367 -14.86 -31.59 -35.05
C LEU A 367 -13.46 -31.04 -35.34
N THR A 368 -13.35 -29.72 -35.55
CA THR A 368 -12.04 -29.08 -35.64
C THR A 368 -11.44 -28.88 -34.25
N PHE A 369 -10.13 -28.74 -34.17
CA PHE A 369 -9.46 -28.43 -32.90
C PHE A 369 -10.04 -27.16 -32.24
N GLU A 370 -10.34 -26.12 -33.02
CA GLU A 370 -10.96 -24.90 -32.51
C GLU A 370 -12.36 -25.16 -31.93
N ASP A 371 -13.17 -26.01 -32.57
CA ASP A 371 -14.48 -26.40 -32.05
C ASP A 371 -14.36 -27.15 -30.72
N SER A 372 -13.36 -28.04 -30.60
CA SER A 372 -13.05 -28.75 -29.36
C SER A 372 -12.70 -27.78 -28.22
N ILE A 373 -11.91 -26.73 -28.49
CA ILE A 373 -11.58 -25.69 -27.50
C ILE A 373 -12.82 -24.91 -27.07
N VAL A 374 -13.67 -24.52 -28.03
CA VAL A 374 -14.92 -23.80 -27.74
C VAL A 374 -15.84 -24.66 -26.86
N TYR A 375 -15.99 -25.94 -27.20
CA TYR A 375 -16.81 -26.88 -26.45
C TYR A 375 -16.29 -27.11 -25.03
N LEU A 376 -15.00 -27.39 -24.86
CA LEU A 376 -14.38 -27.61 -23.55
C LEU A 376 -14.45 -26.36 -22.68
N ARG A 377 -14.24 -25.18 -23.26
CA ARG A 377 -14.40 -23.92 -22.54
C ARG A 377 -15.85 -23.74 -22.07
N GLY A 378 -16.83 -24.10 -22.89
CA GLY A 378 -18.24 -24.12 -22.50
C GLY A 378 -18.53 -25.03 -21.31
N LYS A 379 -17.86 -26.18 -21.21
CA LYS A 379 -17.97 -27.11 -20.06
C LYS A 379 -17.35 -26.59 -18.76
N LEU A 380 -16.57 -25.50 -18.79
CA LEU A 380 -15.97 -24.96 -17.58
C LEU A 380 -16.96 -24.22 -16.68
N VAL A 381 -18.12 -23.83 -17.22
CA VAL A 381 -19.24 -23.22 -16.50
C VAL A 381 -20.48 -24.13 -16.60
N PRO A 382 -21.45 -24.01 -15.67
CA PRO A 382 -22.66 -24.85 -15.72
C PRO A 382 -23.53 -24.58 -16.95
N GLU A 383 -24.42 -25.54 -17.23
CA GLU A 383 -25.40 -25.42 -18.31
C GLU A 383 -26.27 -24.16 -18.12
N GLY A 384 -26.49 -23.43 -19.22
CA GLY A 384 -27.20 -22.14 -19.20
C GLY A 384 -26.32 -20.91 -19.01
N TYR A 385 -25.03 -21.08 -18.66
CA TYR A 385 -24.05 -20.00 -18.58
C TYR A 385 -23.10 -20.00 -19.78
N THR A 386 -22.55 -18.82 -20.10
CA THR A 386 -21.51 -18.66 -21.13
C THR A 386 -20.25 -18.10 -20.47
N PRO A 387 -19.07 -18.69 -20.71
CA PRO A 387 -17.82 -18.18 -20.17
C PRO A 387 -17.52 -16.75 -20.63
N TYR A 388 -17.03 -15.91 -19.72
CA TYR A 388 -16.65 -14.53 -20.00
C TYR A 388 -15.43 -14.47 -20.93
N PRO A 389 -15.38 -13.48 -21.84
CA PRO A 389 -14.25 -13.34 -22.75
C PRO A 389 -12.95 -13.10 -21.97
N PHE A 390 -11.84 -13.69 -22.42
CA PHE A 390 -10.55 -13.53 -21.74
C PHE A 390 -10.10 -12.07 -21.64
N GLY A 391 -10.31 -11.31 -22.72
CA GLY A 391 -10.06 -9.87 -22.82
C GLY A 391 -11.33 -9.05 -22.63
N LYS A 392 -11.20 -7.91 -21.96
CA LYS A 392 -12.33 -7.00 -21.69
C LYS A 392 -12.65 -6.17 -22.93
N ASP A 393 -13.94 -6.07 -23.29
CA ASP A 393 -14.48 -5.19 -24.34
C ASP A 393 -13.88 -5.40 -25.75
N THR A 394 -13.24 -6.54 -26.00
CA THR A 394 -12.64 -6.90 -27.29
C THR A 394 -13.26 -8.18 -27.84
N PRO A 395 -13.50 -8.29 -29.17
CA PRO A 395 -13.91 -9.54 -29.77
C PRO A 395 -12.90 -10.66 -29.45
N GLU A 396 -13.42 -11.79 -28.99
CA GLU A 396 -12.58 -12.90 -28.55
C GLU A 396 -11.91 -13.58 -29.75
N SER A 397 -10.58 -13.65 -29.73
CA SER A 397 -9.79 -14.36 -30.74
C SER A 397 -9.54 -15.82 -30.35
N SER A 398 -9.07 -16.66 -31.29
CA SER A 398 -8.71 -18.06 -30.98
C SER A 398 -7.67 -18.19 -29.88
N ILE A 399 -6.68 -17.28 -29.84
CA ILE A 399 -5.67 -17.30 -28.78
C ILE A 399 -6.27 -16.93 -27.42
N ASP A 400 -7.30 -16.08 -27.39
CA ASP A 400 -8.00 -15.72 -26.15
C ASP A 400 -8.79 -16.90 -25.57
N ARG A 401 -9.43 -17.71 -26.42
CA ARG A 401 -10.12 -18.95 -26.01
C ARG A 401 -9.15 -19.96 -25.43
N LEU A 402 -8.00 -20.16 -26.07
CA LEU A 402 -6.92 -21.01 -25.56
C LEU A 402 -6.43 -20.52 -24.20
N ARG A 403 -6.18 -19.21 -24.05
CA ARG A 403 -5.78 -18.62 -22.76
C ARG A 403 -6.85 -18.80 -21.69
N SER A 404 -8.12 -18.59 -22.01
CA SER A 404 -9.25 -18.80 -21.09
C SER A 404 -9.31 -20.24 -20.59
N LEU A 405 -9.23 -21.23 -21.49
CA LEU A 405 -9.23 -22.65 -21.14
C LEU A 405 -8.03 -23.01 -20.24
N VAL A 406 -6.81 -22.70 -20.69
CA VAL A 406 -5.58 -23.07 -19.97
C VAL A 406 -5.50 -22.34 -18.62
N SER A 407 -5.82 -21.05 -18.55
CA SER A 407 -5.80 -20.31 -17.27
C SER A 407 -6.79 -20.85 -16.26
N THR A 408 -7.95 -21.37 -16.69
CA THR A 408 -8.91 -22.02 -15.78
C THR A 408 -8.32 -23.30 -15.17
N TYR A 409 -7.62 -24.11 -15.97
CA TYR A 409 -6.94 -25.31 -15.46
C TYR A 409 -5.72 -24.98 -14.60
N VAL A 410 -4.95 -23.93 -14.93
CA VAL A 410 -3.89 -23.40 -14.05
C VAL A 410 -4.48 -23.04 -12.70
N TYR A 411 -5.58 -22.28 -12.68
CA TYR A 411 -6.28 -21.90 -11.45
C TYR A 411 -6.73 -23.13 -10.63
N ARG A 412 -7.44 -24.08 -11.25
CA ARG A 412 -7.91 -25.30 -10.58
C ARG A 412 -6.78 -26.15 -10.02
N HIS A 413 -5.69 -26.30 -10.79
CA HIS A 413 -4.50 -27.00 -10.34
C HIS A 413 -3.88 -26.29 -9.12
N THR A 414 -3.68 -24.97 -9.20
CA THR A 414 -3.12 -24.17 -8.10
C THR A 414 -3.98 -24.26 -6.83
N VAL A 415 -5.31 -24.18 -6.93
CA VAL A 415 -6.19 -24.37 -5.76
C VAL A 415 -6.03 -25.76 -5.16
N THR A 416 -5.92 -26.79 -5.99
CA THR A 416 -5.73 -28.19 -5.52
C THR A 416 -4.39 -28.36 -4.81
N THR A 417 -3.31 -27.80 -5.37
CA THR A 417 -1.98 -27.82 -4.75
C THR A 417 -1.99 -27.10 -3.41
N LEU A 418 -2.52 -25.88 -3.34
CA LEU A 418 -2.60 -25.11 -2.09
C LEU A 418 -3.44 -25.80 -1.03
N ARG A 419 -4.53 -26.49 -1.44
CA ARG A 419 -5.35 -27.29 -0.52
C ARG A 419 -4.55 -28.43 0.11
N SER A 420 -3.69 -29.10 -0.66
CA SER A 420 -2.79 -30.13 -0.13
C SER A 420 -1.74 -29.59 0.86
N GLU A 421 -1.43 -28.30 0.76
CA GLU A 421 -0.54 -27.56 1.66
C GLU A 421 -1.28 -26.94 2.86
N GLY A 422 -2.61 -27.10 2.94
CA GLY A 422 -3.46 -26.61 4.04
C GLY A 422 -4.22 -25.31 3.77
N GLY A 423 -4.07 -24.71 2.58
CA GLY A 423 -4.79 -23.49 2.17
C GLY A 423 -6.01 -23.80 1.30
N ASP A 424 -7.20 -23.91 1.91
CA ASP A 424 -8.41 -24.29 1.17
C ASP A 424 -9.12 -23.09 0.50
N PHE A 425 -8.71 -22.78 -0.73
CA PHE A 425 -9.36 -21.79 -1.58
C PHE A 425 -10.59 -22.31 -2.34
N SER A 426 -10.93 -23.60 -2.21
CA SER A 426 -12.16 -24.15 -2.81
C SER A 426 -13.41 -23.72 -2.04
N GLN A 427 -13.27 -23.41 -0.76
CA GLN A 427 -14.39 -23.04 0.13
C GLN A 427 -14.30 -21.59 0.65
N HIS A 428 -13.15 -20.92 0.46
CA HIS A 428 -12.89 -19.61 1.03
C HIS A 428 -12.27 -18.66 0.00
N LEU A 429 -12.86 -17.46 -0.14
CA LEU A 429 -12.24 -16.38 -0.93
C LEU A 429 -10.98 -15.83 -0.29
N TYR A 430 -10.85 -15.97 1.03
CA TYR A 430 -9.72 -15.52 1.83
C TYR A 430 -9.25 -16.63 2.76
N VAL A 431 -7.96 -16.94 2.72
CA VAL A 431 -7.31 -17.90 3.61
C VAL A 431 -6.21 -17.16 4.37
N PRO A 432 -6.29 -17.01 5.70
CA PRO A 432 -5.24 -16.38 6.49
C PRO A 432 -3.99 -17.25 6.53
N GLU A 433 -2.83 -16.61 6.68
CA GLU A 433 -1.59 -17.34 6.91
C GLU A 433 -1.54 -17.93 8.32
N ILE A 434 -0.73 -18.97 8.49
CA ILE A 434 -0.38 -19.48 9.81
C ILE A 434 0.92 -18.82 10.25
N ASP A 435 0.84 -18.05 11.33
CA ASP A 435 1.98 -17.42 11.94
C ASP A 435 2.98 -18.47 12.46
N LYS A 436 4.22 -18.40 12.02
CA LYS A 436 5.26 -19.40 12.36
C LYS A 436 5.63 -19.41 13.84
N THR A 437 5.40 -18.31 14.57
CA THR A 437 5.81 -18.16 15.97
C THR A 437 4.71 -18.62 16.93
N THR A 438 3.46 -18.27 16.63
CA THR A 438 2.29 -18.53 17.47
C THR A 438 1.51 -19.76 17.01
N CYS A 439 1.75 -20.25 15.79
CA CYS A 439 0.97 -21.30 15.12
C CYS A 439 -0.53 -20.97 15.00
N GLN A 440 -0.89 -19.69 15.04
CA GLN A 440 -2.27 -19.19 14.91
C GLN A 440 -2.49 -18.51 13.56
N GLN A 441 -3.76 -18.36 13.18
CA GLN A 441 -4.13 -17.59 11.99
C GLN A 441 -3.73 -16.13 12.15
N TYR A 442 -2.99 -15.63 11.17
CA TYR A 442 -2.58 -14.24 11.03
C TYR A 442 -3.33 -13.62 9.86
N HIS A 443 -4.05 -12.55 10.17
CA HIS A 443 -4.94 -11.91 9.23
C HIS A 443 -4.35 -10.62 8.69
N GLU A 444 -4.64 -10.35 7.43
CA GLU A 444 -4.19 -9.18 6.70
C GLU A 444 -5.43 -8.46 6.17
N ARG A 445 -5.64 -7.22 6.62
CA ARG A 445 -6.86 -6.47 6.32
C ARG A 445 -6.56 -5.05 5.86
N VAL A 446 -7.51 -4.52 5.10
CA VAL A 446 -7.58 -3.09 4.79
C VAL A 446 -8.67 -2.48 5.66
N ASP A 447 -8.46 -1.24 6.08
CA ASP A 447 -9.43 -0.47 6.85
C ASP A 447 -10.77 -0.34 6.09
N HIS A 448 -11.87 -0.63 6.79
CA HIS A 448 -13.19 -0.71 6.19
C HIS A 448 -13.69 0.64 5.67
N ASN A 449 -13.31 1.77 6.29
CA ASN A 449 -13.69 3.10 5.80
C ASN A 449 -13.06 3.36 4.42
N HIS A 450 -11.83 2.89 4.22
CA HIS A 450 -11.14 3.02 2.94
C HIS A 450 -11.79 2.15 1.85
N ILE A 451 -12.17 0.93 2.19
CA ILE A 451 -12.94 0.08 1.29
C ILE A 451 -14.29 0.74 0.95
N LEU A 452 -14.99 1.31 1.93
CA LEU A 452 -16.24 2.04 1.69
C LEU A 452 -16.03 3.24 0.74
N LYS A 453 -14.96 4.04 0.93
CA LYS A 453 -14.60 5.14 0.00
C LYS A 453 -14.41 4.63 -1.43
N ARG A 454 -13.77 3.46 -1.61
CA ARG A 454 -13.56 2.83 -2.92
C ARG A 454 -14.87 2.32 -3.52
N ILE A 455 -15.72 1.67 -2.73
CA ILE A 455 -17.07 1.23 -3.16
C ILE A 455 -17.86 2.46 -3.62
N ALA A 456 -17.95 3.50 -2.80
CA ALA A 456 -18.64 4.73 -3.13
C ALA A 456 -18.10 5.37 -4.42
N THR A 457 -16.79 5.42 -4.60
CA THR A 457 -16.17 5.92 -5.85
C THR A 457 -16.60 5.07 -7.05
N SER A 458 -16.58 3.75 -6.91
CA SER A 458 -17.02 2.81 -7.95
C SER A 458 -18.51 3.00 -8.31
N THR A 459 -19.37 3.22 -7.31
CA THR A 459 -20.80 3.53 -7.50
C THR A 459 -20.99 4.82 -8.29
N ARG A 460 -20.30 5.89 -7.91
CA ARG A 460 -20.39 7.21 -8.58
C ARG A 460 -19.94 7.17 -10.03
N GLU A 461 -18.93 6.36 -10.32
CA GLU A 461 -18.40 6.15 -11.66
C GLU A 461 -19.21 5.13 -12.48
N CYS A 462 -20.31 4.60 -11.93
CA CYS A 462 -21.18 3.61 -12.59
C CYS A 462 -20.38 2.39 -13.11
N ARG A 463 -19.36 1.96 -12.35
CA ARG A 463 -18.51 0.83 -12.76
C ARG A 463 -19.23 -0.51 -12.68
N TYR A 464 -20.23 -0.61 -11.82
CA TYR A 464 -21.10 -1.78 -11.73
C TYR A 464 -22.34 -1.52 -12.59
N GLN A 465 -22.35 -2.17 -13.75
CA GLN A 465 -23.28 -1.87 -14.85
C GLN A 465 -24.73 -2.31 -14.56
N GLU A 466 -24.94 -3.14 -13.54
CA GLU A 466 -26.28 -3.62 -13.15
C GLU A 466 -27.08 -2.61 -12.33
N LEU A 467 -26.45 -1.53 -11.83
CA LEU A 467 -27.14 -0.48 -11.09
C LEU A 467 -27.74 0.55 -12.06
N ASP A 468 -29.00 0.90 -11.85
CA ASP A 468 -29.64 2.03 -12.49
C ASP A 468 -29.24 3.35 -11.78
N PRO A 469 -28.53 4.27 -12.47
CA PRO A 469 -28.18 5.56 -11.90
C PRO A 469 -29.40 6.42 -11.53
N GLU A 470 -30.56 6.23 -12.17
CA GLU A 470 -31.79 6.97 -11.87
C GLU A 470 -32.23 6.75 -10.41
N ALA A 471 -31.96 5.57 -9.83
CA ALA A 471 -32.27 5.26 -8.44
C ALA A 471 -31.62 6.26 -7.47
N PHE A 472 -30.39 6.67 -7.75
CA PHE A 472 -29.64 7.64 -6.94
C PHE A 472 -30.14 9.08 -7.16
N ASP A 473 -30.58 9.41 -8.37
CA ASP A 473 -31.22 10.70 -8.64
C ASP A 473 -32.56 10.84 -7.90
N LYS A 474 -33.38 9.78 -7.87
CA LYS A 474 -34.62 9.78 -7.04
C LYS A 474 -34.30 9.89 -5.56
N ALA A 475 -33.26 9.20 -5.09
CA ALA A 475 -32.83 9.31 -3.70
C ALA A 475 -32.32 10.72 -3.36
N LEU A 476 -31.65 11.42 -4.29
CA LEU A 476 -31.24 12.82 -4.10
C LEU A 476 -32.45 13.76 -3.96
N LEU A 477 -33.55 13.45 -4.65
CA LEU A 477 -34.79 14.23 -4.59
C LEU A 477 -35.68 13.87 -3.39
N ASP A 478 -35.47 12.73 -2.73
CA ASP A 478 -36.24 12.34 -1.53
C ASP A 478 -35.64 13.01 -0.28
N PRO A 479 -36.36 13.95 0.37
CA PRO A 479 -35.86 14.63 1.57
C PRO A 479 -35.61 13.68 2.75
N ARG A 480 -36.16 12.47 2.74
CA ARG A 480 -35.95 11.44 3.78
C ARG A 480 -34.68 10.62 3.56
N ALA A 481 -34.09 10.65 2.37
CA ALA A 481 -32.90 9.87 2.05
C ALA A 481 -31.62 10.48 2.65
N GLY A 482 -31.59 11.79 2.90
CA GLY A 482 -30.43 12.49 3.44
C GLY A 482 -29.23 12.54 2.48
N LEU A 483 -29.41 12.14 1.22
CA LEU A 483 -28.38 12.18 0.19
C LEU A 483 -28.14 13.63 -0.24
N SER A 484 -26.87 14.06 -0.23
CA SER A 484 -26.49 15.38 -0.71
C SER A 484 -25.86 15.30 -2.09
N ARG A 485 -25.94 16.40 -2.86
CA ARG A 485 -25.24 16.50 -4.15
C ARG A 485 -23.73 16.27 -3.99
N ALA A 486 -23.12 16.79 -2.93
CA ALA A 486 -21.69 16.61 -2.68
C ALA A 486 -21.33 15.13 -2.48
N ALA A 487 -22.17 14.38 -1.75
CA ALA A 487 -22.01 12.95 -1.53
C ALA A 487 -22.24 12.12 -2.79
N LEU A 488 -23.26 12.46 -3.60
CA LEU A 488 -23.54 11.79 -4.86
C LEU A 488 -22.45 12.05 -5.91
N THR A 489 -22.03 13.30 -6.11
CA THR A 489 -21.04 13.61 -7.17
C THR A 489 -19.59 13.45 -6.72
N GLY A 490 -19.36 13.08 -5.46
CA GLY A 490 -18.00 12.88 -4.93
C GLY A 490 -17.18 14.17 -4.87
N GLN A 491 -17.77 15.31 -4.52
CA GLN A 491 -17.02 16.58 -4.39
C GLN A 491 -15.89 16.49 -3.36
N ARG A 492 -16.03 15.59 -2.38
CA ARG A 492 -15.02 15.29 -1.36
C ARG A 492 -14.71 13.78 -1.40
N PRO A 493 -13.87 13.30 -2.33
CA PRO A 493 -13.63 11.87 -2.52
C PRO A 493 -13.10 11.15 -1.27
N GLN A 494 -12.39 11.88 -0.39
CA GLN A 494 -11.83 11.36 0.86
C GLN A 494 -12.78 11.40 2.05
N SER A 495 -14.01 11.90 1.90
CA SER A 495 -14.98 11.98 2.98
C SER A 495 -15.69 10.63 3.20
N VAL A 496 -15.42 10.01 4.35
CA VAL A 496 -16.16 8.81 4.80
C VAL A 496 -17.63 9.13 5.03
N GLU A 497 -17.94 10.28 5.63
CA GLU A 497 -19.31 10.74 5.87
C GLU A 497 -20.11 10.85 4.56
N ASP A 498 -19.51 11.34 3.48
CA ASP A 498 -20.17 11.40 2.17
C ASP A 498 -20.36 10.01 1.55
N ALA A 499 -19.42 9.08 1.77
CA ALA A 499 -19.59 7.68 1.35
C ALA A 499 -20.72 7.00 2.14
N GLU A 500 -20.80 7.22 3.45
CA GLU A 500 -21.88 6.72 4.32
C GLU A 500 -23.23 7.30 3.93
N LYS A 501 -23.32 8.59 3.59
CA LYS A 501 -24.57 9.20 3.09
C LYS A 501 -25.04 8.57 1.79
N LEU A 502 -24.12 8.36 0.84
CA LEU A 502 -24.41 7.71 -0.45
C LEU A 502 -24.91 6.28 -0.25
N LEU A 503 -24.24 5.53 0.63
CA LEU A 503 -24.48 4.10 0.85
C LEU A 503 -25.22 3.87 2.17
N SER A 504 -26.28 4.65 2.42
CA SER A 504 -27.05 4.60 3.68
C SER A 504 -28.35 3.80 3.56
N TYR A 505 -28.83 3.29 4.69
CA TYR A 505 -30.16 2.66 4.76
C TYR A 505 -31.30 3.62 4.35
N HIS A 506 -31.12 4.93 4.53
CA HIS A 506 -32.12 5.93 4.11
C HIS A 506 -32.20 6.06 2.58
N VAL A 507 -31.06 5.99 1.89
CA VAL A 507 -30.99 5.89 0.42
C VAL A 507 -31.62 4.58 -0.05
N ALA A 508 -31.25 3.43 0.53
CA ALA A 508 -31.86 2.15 0.20
C ALA A 508 -33.39 2.16 0.37
N ALA A 509 -33.88 2.71 1.48
CA ALA A 509 -35.33 2.83 1.71
C ALA A 509 -36.02 3.75 0.70
N SER A 510 -35.34 4.80 0.21
CA SER A 510 -35.84 5.63 -0.89
C SER A 510 -35.94 4.84 -2.18
N MET A 511 -34.92 4.05 -2.50
CA MET A 511 -34.89 3.19 -3.69
C MET A 511 -36.05 2.19 -3.68
N GLN A 512 -36.28 1.47 -2.56
CA GLN A 512 -37.43 0.56 -2.41
C GLN A 512 -38.77 1.26 -2.65
N ARG A 513 -38.96 2.45 -2.08
CA ARG A 513 -40.21 3.22 -2.28
C ARG A 513 -40.45 3.64 -3.73
N ASN A 514 -39.39 3.72 -4.53
CA ASN A 514 -39.45 4.11 -5.93
C ASN A 514 -39.34 2.91 -6.89
N GLY A 515 -39.35 1.66 -6.38
CA GLY A 515 -39.31 0.44 -7.19
C GLY A 515 -37.91 0.00 -7.65
N PHE A 516 -36.86 0.56 -7.06
CA PHE A 516 -35.45 0.22 -7.35
C PHE A 516 -34.94 -0.82 -6.33
N ASP A 517 -35.50 -2.02 -6.36
CA ASP A 517 -35.22 -3.06 -5.36
C ASP A 517 -33.79 -3.60 -5.44
N CYS A 518 -33.21 -3.70 -6.64
CA CYS A 518 -31.83 -4.14 -6.86
C CYS A 518 -30.83 -3.16 -6.22
N GLU A 519 -30.97 -1.86 -6.50
CA GLU A 519 -30.11 -0.81 -5.97
C GLU A 519 -30.28 -0.68 -4.45
N ALA A 520 -31.51 -0.86 -3.95
CA ALA A 520 -31.76 -0.90 -2.53
C ALA A 520 -31.05 -2.08 -1.85
N GLU A 521 -31.07 -3.27 -2.44
CA GLU A 521 -30.35 -4.43 -1.93
C GLU A 521 -28.84 -4.19 -1.92
N TYR A 522 -28.28 -3.64 -3.00
CA TYR A 522 -26.87 -3.25 -3.07
C TYR A 522 -26.50 -2.28 -1.95
N VAL A 523 -27.21 -1.15 -1.83
CA VAL A 523 -26.92 -0.12 -0.82
C VAL A 523 -27.07 -0.67 0.60
N SER A 524 -28.13 -1.45 0.87
CA SER A 524 -28.36 -2.03 2.20
C SER A 524 -27.30 -3.06 2.59
N THR A 525 -26.79 -3.83 1.61
CA THR A 525 -25.74 -4.84 1.83
C THR A 525 -24.42 -4.17 2.17
N VAL A 526 -24.06 -3.10 1.46
CA VAL A 526 -22.85 -2.30 1.75
C VAL A 526 -22.96 -1.64 3.13
N ALA A 527 -24.09 -1.01 3.44
CA ALA A 527 -24.33 -0.35 4.73
C ALA A 527 -24.17 -1.34 5.90
N ALA A 528 -24.82 -2.51 5.81
CA ALA A 528 -24.77 -3.54 6.84
C ALA A 528 -23.35 -4.10 7.04
N TRP A 529 -22.61 -4.33 5.95
CA TRP A 529 -21.22 -4.77 6.03
C TRP A 529 -20.31 -3.74 6.68
N HIS A 530 -20.45 -2.46 6.33
CA HIS A 530 -19.66 -1.37 6.91
C HIS A 530 -19.90 -1.26 8.42
N GLU A 531 -21.16 -1.30 8.84
CA GLU A 531 -21.56 -1.29 10.26
C GLU A 531 -21.02 -2.52 11.02
N ALA A 532 -21.09 -3.70 10.41
CA ALA A 532 -20.55 -4.93 10.99
C ALA A 532 -19.02 -4.93 11.11
N SER A 533 -18.35 -4.24 10.18
CA SER A 533 -16.89 -4.09 10.12
C SER A 533 -16.37 -3.06 11.12
N ASP A 534 -17.11 -1.97 11.37
CA ASP A 534 -16.86 -1.03 12.47
C ASP A 534 -16.98 -1.73 13.83
N GLY A 535 -17.98 -2.61 13.98
CA GLY A 535 -18.10 -3.57 15.07
C GLY A 535 -18.57 -2.98 16.41
N ARG A 536 -18.81 -1.67 16.50
CA ARG A 536 -19.27 -1.01 17.73
C ARG A 536 -20.73 -1.32 18.03
N GLY A 537 -21.02 -1.83 19.23
CA GLY A 537 -22.39 -2.01 19.73
C GLY A 537 -23.21 -3.11 19.03
N MET A 538 -22.59 -3.93 18.18
CA MET A 538 -23.26 -4.98 17.41
C MET A 538 -22.86 -6.38 17.90
N GLY A 539 -23.85 -7.23 18.20
CA GLY A 539 -23.60 -8.62 18.60
C GLY A 539 -23.01 -9.48 17.46
N GLN A 540 -22.21 -10.48 17.82
CA GLN A 540 -21.46 -11.31 16.86
C GLN A 540 -22.35 -11.98 15.80
N LEU A 541 -23.55 -12.43 16.16
CA LEU A 541 -24.49 -13.03 15.21
C LEU A 541 -24.96 -12.04 14.13
N ARG A 542 -25.21 -10.78 14.50
CA ARG A 542 -25.60 -9.73 13.54
C ARG A 542 -24.43 -9.38 12.62
N ARG A 543 -23.23 -9.24 13.18
CA ARG A 543 -22.00 -9.01 12.40
C ARG A 543 -21.79 -10.12 11.38
N CYS A 544 -21.88 -11.37 11.84
CA CYS A 544 -21.78 -12.57 11.02
C CYS A 544 -22.78 -12.53 9.85
N LYS A 545 -24.07 -12.30 10.11
CA LYS A 545 -25.11 -12.22 9.07
C LYS A 545 -24.82 -11.13 8.03
N ALA A 546 -24.42 -9.93 8.46
CA ALA A 546 -24.11 -8.83 7.56
C ALA A 546 -22.88 -9.13 6.69
N THR A 547 -21.81 -9.67 7.28
CA THR A 547 -20.61 -10.08 6.53
C THR A 547 -20.91 -11.21 5.53
N TYR A 548 -21.70 -12.22 5.91
CA TYR A 548 -22.12 -13.28 5.00
C TYR A 548 -23.01 -12.76 3.87
N LYS A 549 -23.86 -11.76 4.13
CA LYS A 549 -24.66 -11.13 3.07
C LYS A 549 -23.76 -10.48 2.03
N MET A 550 -22.76 -9.70 2.46
CA MET A 550 -21.77 -9.11 1.54
C MET A 550 -20.94 -10.17 0.81
N LEU A 551 -20.50 -11.23 1.51
CA LEU A 551 -19.79 -12.34 0.89
C LEU A 551 -20.63 -12.98 -0.22
N ASN A 552 -21.88 -13.32 0.07
CA ASN A 552 -22.78 -13.92 -0.91
C ASN A 552 -23.06 -12.97 -2.07
N TYR A 553 -23.17 -11.67 -1.82
CA TYR A 553 -23.32 -10.66 -2.88
C TYR A 553 -22.11 -10.68 -3.84
N ILE A 554 -20.89 -10.72 -3.30
CA ILE A 554 -19.66 -10.80 -4.10
C ILE A 554 -19.57 -12.14 -4.84
N VAL A 555 -19.87 -13.25 -4.17
CA VAL A 555 -19.80 -14.58 -4.78
C VAL A 555 -20.87 -14.75 -5.86
N ALA A 556 -22.07 -14.18 -5.69
CA ALA A 556 -23.12 -14.22 -6.71
C ALA A 556 -22.67 -13.52 -8.01
N ASP A 557 -21.88 -12.45 -7.90
CA ASP A 557 -21.29 -11.83 -9.08
C ASP A 557 -20.16 -12.70 -9.66
N LEU A 558 -19.22 -13.20 -8.86
CA LEU A 558 -18.09 -14.00 -9.39
C LEU A 558 -18.50 -15.37 -9.93
N MET A 559 -19.53 -15.97 -9.34
CA MET A 559 -19.98 -17.34 -9.59
C MET A 559 -21.50 -17.43 -9.38
N PRO A 560 -22.33 -17.02 -10.36
CA PRO A 560 -23.79 -16.96 -10.20
C PRO A 560 -24.46 -18.28 -9.77
N TRP A 561 -23.84 -19.41 -10.08
CA TRP A 561 -24.28 -20.76 -9.71
C TRP A 561 -23.83 -21.23 -8.32
N TYR A 562 -23.29 -20.36 -7.46
CA TYR A 562 -22.76 -20.75 -6.16
C TYR A 562 -23.77 -21.41 -5.21
N GLN A 563 -25.06 -21.18 -5.42
CA GLN A 563 -26.12 -21.82 -4.63
C GLN A 563 -26.28 -23.31 -4.96
N GLU A 564 -25.98 -23.70 -6.20
CA GLU A 564 -26.03 -25.08 -6.68
C GLU A 564 -24.73 -25.82 -6.38
N ASN A 565 -23.60 -25.14 -6.54
CA ASN A 565 -22.27 -25.67 -6.28
C ASN A 565 -21.39 -24.63 -5.60
N TYR A 566 -21.23 -24.74 -4.27
CA TYR A 566 -20.33 -23.91 -3.49
C TYR A 566 -18.90 -24.47 -3.52
N ASP A 567 -18.30 -24.48 -4.71
CA ASP A 567 -16.89 -24.82 -4.92
C ASP A 567 -16.24 -23.77 -5.82
N LEU A 568 -15.41 -22.93 -5.20
CA LEU A 568 -14.76 -21.79 -5.85
C LEU A 568 -13.69 -22.23 -6.87
N THR A 569 -13.35 -23.52 -6.97
CA THR A 569 -12.55 -24.04 -8.12
C THR A 569 -13.29 -23.91 -9.45
N TYR A 570 -14.61 -23.72 -9.40
CA TYR A 570 -15.46 -23.50 -10.58
C TYR A 570 -15.73 -22.03 -10.87
N ILE A 571 -15.06 -21.08 -10.22
CA ILE A 571 -15.12 -19.67 -10.64
C ILE A 571 -14.70 -19.56 -12.11
N ASP A 572 -15.47 -18.79 -12.89
CA ASP A 572 -15.00 -18.35 -14.20
C ASP A 572 -13.91 -17.29 -14.00
N VAL A 573 -12.66 -17.68 -14.21
CA VAL A 573 -11.48 -16.80 -14.05
C VAL A 573 -11.48 -15.59 -14.98
N ASN A 574 -12.39 -15.55 -15.97
CA ASN A 574 -12.50 -14.45 -16.92
C ASN A 574 -13.54 -13.39 -16.55
N ARG A 575 -14.40 -13.70 -15.57
CA ARG A 575 -15.38 -12.76 -15.01
C ARG A 575 -14.69 -11.78 -14.07
#